data_AF-A0A3D2GK00-F1
#
_entry.id   AF-A0A3D2GK00-F1
#
_cell.length_a   1.000
_cell.length_b   1.000
_cell.length_c   1.000
_cell.angle_alpha   90.00
_cell.angle_beta   90.00
_cell.angle_gamma   90.00
#
_symmetry.space_group_name_H-M   'P 1'
#
loop_
_entity.id
_entity.type
_entity.pdbx_description
1 polymer ?
#
loop_
_entity_poly.entity_id
_entity_poly.type
_entity_poly.pdbx_seq_one_letter_code
_entity_poly.pdbx_strand_id
1 'polypeptide(L)' 'PYLCRPIDHGATLVIHSTTKFLSGHGHAMGGVVVDSGKFDW' A
#
# COMPACT_ATOMS: atom_id res chain seq x y z
N PRO A 1 0.19 1.95 7.17
CA PRO A 1 1.46 1.19 7.24
C PRO A 1 1.74 0.76 8.69
N TYR A 2 2.30 -0.45 8.84
CA TYR A 2 2.45 -1.29 10.05
C TYR A 2 1.17 -1.63 10.83
N LEU A 3 0.29 -0.67 11.08
CA LEU A 3 -0.87 -0.83 11.98
C LEU A 3 -1.91 -1.87 11.50
N CYS A 4 -1.99 -2.11 10.20
CA CYS A 4 -2.99 -2.98 9.62
C CYS A 4 -2.43 -3.66 8.37
N ARG A 5 -2.81 -4.93 8.17
CA ARG A 5 -2.46 -5.77 7.02
C ARG A 5 -3.74 -6.08 6.22
N PRO A 6 -4.21 -5.17 5.35
CA PRO A 6 -5.55 -5.28 4.75
C PRO A 6 -5.77 -6.55 3.92
N ILE A 7 -4.69 -7.12 3.35
CA ILE A 7 -4.72 -8.38 2.61
C ILE A 7 -5.22 -9.53 3.49
N ASP A 8 -4.83 -9.56 4.77
CA ASP A 8 -5.28 -10.58 5.73
C ASP A 8 -6.77 -10.43 6.06
N HIS A 9 -7.34 -9.24 5.82
CA HIS A 9 -8.77 -8.94 5.98
C HIS A 9 -9.57 -9.11 4.68
N GLY A 10 -8.99 -9.70 3.63
CA GLY A 10 -9.68 -9.98 2.37
C GLY A 10 -9.59 -8.86 1.32
N ALA A 11 -8.75 -7.84 1.52
CA ALA A 11 -8.48 -6.87 0.47
C ALA A 11 -7.69 -7.53 -0.68
N THR A 12 -8.14 -7.35 -1.91
CA THR A 12 -7.50 -7.88 -3.11
C THR A 12 -6.38 -6.98 -3.63
N LEU A 13 -6.60 -5.65 -3.60
CA LEU A 13 -5.61 -4.62 -3.90
C LEU A 13 -5.46 -3.64 -2.74
N VAL A 14 -4.22 -3.23 -2.48
CA VAL A 14 -3.89 -2.19 -1.49
C VAL A 14 -3.06 -1.10 -2.15
N ILE A 15 -3.48 0.15 -1.98
CA ILE A 15 -2.79 1.31 -2.53
C ILE A 15 -2.22 2.14 -1.38
N HIS A 16 -0.95 2.50 -1.49
CA HIS A 16 -0.29 3.38 -0.54
C HIS A 16 0.34 4.58 -1.23
N SER A 17 0.10 5.77 -0.67
CA SER A 17 0.88 6.97 -1.00
C SER A 17 2.21 6.87 -0.28
N THR A 18 3.27 6.55 -1.01
CA THR A 18 4.59 6.39 -0.40
C THR A 18 5.16 7.72 0.09
N THR A 19 4.75 8.85 -0.51
CA THR A 19 5.10 10.21 -0.04
C THR A 19 4.80 10.47 1.43
N LYS A 20 3.77 9.82 1.98
CA LYS A 20 3.32 10.02 3.36
C LYS A 20 4.20 9.22 4.32
N PHE A 21 3.58 8.36 5.13
CA PHE A 21 4.22 7.62 6.20
C PHE A 21 5.31 6.62 5.76
N LEU A 22 5.47 6.34 4.45
CA LEU A 22 6.53 5.45 3.94
C LEU A 22 7.83 6.19 3.60
N SER A 23 7.74 7.39 3.02
CA SER A 23 8.87 8.32 2.76
C SER A 23 9.19 9.15 4.01
N GLY A 24 8.16 9.48 4.80
CA GLY A 24 8.26 10.02 6.16
C GLY A 24 8.70 11.48 6.26
N HIS A 25 9.33 12.04 5.23
CA HIS A 25 10.01 13.34 5.31
C HIS A 25 9.66 14.29 4.13
N GLY A 26 8.62 13.99 3.37
CA GLY A 26 8.07 14.89 2.32
C GLY A 26 9.00 15.19 1.14
N HIS A 27 10.19 14.59 1.07
CA HIS A 27 11.20 14.89 0.06
C HIS A 27 11.07 14.04 -1.23
N ALA A 28 10.52 12.83 -1.10
CA ALA A 28 10.32 11.93 -2.24
C ALA A 28 8.82 11.61 -2.41
N MET A 29 8.29 11.88 -3.60
CA MET A 29 6.92 11.54 -3.97
C MET A 29 6.83 10.15 -4.59
N GLY A 30 5.78 9.41 -4.27
CA GLY A 30 5.48 8.16 -4.95
C GLY A 30 4.18 7.50 -4.47
N GLY A 31 3.82 6.45 -5.19
CA GLY A 31 2.72 5.54 -4.87
C GLY A 31 3.16 4.10 -5.10
N VAL A 32 2.58 3.18 -4.35
CA VAL A 32 2.76 1.74 -4.56
C VAL A 32 1.40 1.05 -4.53
N VAL A 33 1.23 0.12 -5.45
CA VAL A 33 0.10 -0.81 -5.48
C VAL A 33 0.63 -2.18 -5.08
N VAL A 34 -0.05 -2.82 -4.13
CA VAL A 34 0.27 -4.16 -3.66
C VAL A 34 -0.93 -5.04 -3.99
N ASP A 35 -0.69 -6.04 -4.84
CA ASP A 35 -1.68 -7.06 -5.17
C ASP A 35 -1.49 -8.27 -4.23
N SER A 36 -2.62 -8.84 -3.80
CA SER A 36 -2.70 -10.08 -3.04
C SER A 36 -2.52 -11.34 -3.90
N GLY A 37 -2.48 -11.21 -5.24
CA GLY A 37 -2.43 -12.31 -6.19
C GLY A 37 -3.78 -12.99 -6.45
N LYS A 38 -4.86 -12.43 -5.89
CA LYS A 38 -6.25 -12.87 -6.10
C LYS A 38 -7.02 -11.95 -7.05
N PHE A 39 -6.39 -10.90 -7.54
CA PHE A 39 -7.01 -10.00 -8.50
C PHE A 39 -6.91 -10.62 -9.90
N ASP A 40 -8.06 -10.77 -10.56
CA ASP A 40 -8.16 -11.25 -11.93
C ASP A 40 -7.99 -10.03 -12.85
N TRP A 41 -6.80 -9.91 -13.43
CA TRP A 41 -6.40 -8.77 -14.25
C TRP A 41 -6.49 -9.07 -15.74
#